data_AF-W0BBP4-F1
#
_entry.id   AF-W0BBP4-F1
#
_cell.length_a   1.000
_cell.length_b   1.000
_cell.length_c   1.000
_cell.angle_alpha   90.00
_cell.angle_beta   90.00
_cell.angle_gamma   90.00
#
_symmetry.space_group_name_H-M   'P 1'
#
loop_
_entity.id
_entity.type
_entity.pdbx_description
1 polymer ?
#
loop_
_entity_poly.entity_id
_entity_poly.type
_entity_poly.pdbx_seq_one_letter_code
_entity_poly.pdbx_strand_id
1 'polypeptide(L)'
;MPTIQHTMDVVRLECLTAFPLSHYILSEDGTHLILLDNCADNYRIHGNFSKIEETSIEPLTTVEEERIAYANPRFHKYIEILRCQASEQDPPISLKTIRAIKRLVDESLYPVGLLFGYDYDQKQMVAAERAYGVFAEFLHRMPQEERQKLNRQHIIFNNKRVTFAQVLRAVQQDECIAVYGQYLAQLVMDYAPYLTFQREIELRVDVNKMRSHSRQKVPSDYAYLSHEDALKRLLIIYKSLMTHNFSCWPLHGISISGLGVINTVPPEVNKIFSLLMPMVLSGNFIPAVAVYAEMMESVIKPALRDKSWKTWMTRYNDTHSWLVSIANQTLFTQKDEWFEPKFLLVTLFPLAQDRSFICPPLKVFLEKLVYIYLTSGSQVMRDAMINAQFATLLRDLDEPVRNYILSALKASEHLMVEDAAFHEICATQLIHRLALIGARTSMASKTGFFDRAEGHASSVYKTIKGKLQKAIAGHTHSLMDVLEGLQTGLGDHTIPVSHHVSDKMLSYLQPMRSGFLPAPHLEVPPSPPVGLAPA
;
A
#
# COMPACT_ATOMS: atom_id res chain seq x y z
N MET A 1 -35.20 8.95 3.12
CA MET A 1 -35.28 10.26 3.79
C MET A 1 -34.18 10.31 4.83
N PRO A 2 -33.35 11.36 4.89
CA PRO A 2 -32.40 11.55 5.99
C PRO A 2 -33.18 11.65 7.31
N THR A 3 -32.71 10.96 8.34
CA THR A 3 -33.35 10.94 9.67
C THR A 3 -32.39 11.61 10.63
N ILE A 4 -32.57 12.91 10.84
CA ILE A 4 -31.68 13.71 11.70
C ILE A 4 -31.76 13.14 13.12
N GLN A 5 -30.60 12.81 13.70
CA GLN A 5 -30.54 12.11 14.99
C GLN A 5 -30.39 13.05 16.20
N HIS A 6 -30.21 14.36 15.98
CA HIS A 6 -30.01 15.35 17.03
C HIS A 6 -30.88 16.60 16.80
N THR A 7 -31.19 17.32 17.88
CA THR A 7 -32.02 18.55 17.85
C THR A 7 -31.26 19.81 18.26
N MET A 8 -30.00 19.66 18.65
CA MET A 8 -29.13 20.73 19.16
C MET A 8 -27.83 20.80 18.36
N ASP A 9 -27.26 22.00 18.26
CA ASP A 9 -25.90 22.25 17.77
C ASP A 9 -24.89 21.93 18.87
N VAL A 10 -23.79 21.27 18.48
CA VAL A 10 -22.85 20.66 19.43
C VAL A 10 -21.92 21.68 20.09
N VAL A 11 -21.67 22.81 19.42
CA VAL A 11 -20.72 23.84 19.92
C VAL A 11 -21.46 24.90 20.72
N ARG A 12 -22.57 25.40 20.17
CA ARG A 12 -23.33 26.50 20.76
C ARG A 12 -24.36 26.00 21.77
N LEU A 13 -24.69 24.71 21.75
CA LEU A 13 -25.76 24.11 22.56
C LEU A 13 -27.10 24.82 22.34
N GLU A 14 -27.34 25.29 21.13
CA GLU A 14 -28.58 25.93 20.69
C GLU A 14 -29.41 24.96 19.84
N CYS A 15 -30.73 25.13 19.81
CA CYS A 15 -31.58 24.29 18.96
C CYS A 15 -31.24 24.51 17.48
N LEU A 16 -31.28 23.45 16.66
CA LEU A 16 -31.03 23.57 15.21
C LEU A 16 -31.99 24.55 14.50
N THR A 17 -33.15 24.83 15.11
CA THR A 17 -34.13 25.82 14.63
C THR A 17 -33.73 27.27 14.90
N ALA A 18 -32.69 27.52 15.71
CA ALA A 18 -32.19 28.85 16.01
C ALA A 18 -31.50 29.52 14.81
N PHE A 19 -31.05 28.73 13.83
CA PHE A 19 -30.39 29.23 12.63
C PHE A 19 -31.19 28.88 11.36
N PRO A 20 -31.13 29.73 10.32
CA PRO A 20 -31.71 29.40 9.02
C PRO A 20 -31.15 28.09 8.45
N LEU A 21 -32.00 27.28 7.81
CA LEU A 21 -31.57 26.04 7.15
C LEU A 21 -30.41 26.26 6.14
N SER A 22 -30.35 27.43 5.50
CA SER A 22 -29.25 27.81 4.61
C SER A 22 -27.87 27.90 5.29
N HIS A 23 -27.80 27.86 6.63
CA HIS A 23 -26.55 27.85 7.38
C HIS A 23 -26.04 26.44 7.67
N TYR A 24 -26.83 25.42 7.32
CA TYR A 24 -26.47 24.03 7.51
C TYR A 24 -26.15 23.39 6.17
N ILE A 25 -25.25 22.41 6.24
CA ILE A 25 -25.14 21.36 5.22
C ILE A 25 -25.44 20.03 5.88
N LEU A 26 -25.93 19.07 5.09
CA LEU A 26 -26.12 17.71 5.55
C LEU A 26 -24.75 17.00 5.59
N SER A 27 -24.50 16.19 6.61
CA SER A 27 -23.33 15.30 6.70
C SER A 27 -23.34 14.24 5.58
N GLU A 28 -22.18 13.72 5.18
CA GLU A 28 -22.08 12.77 4.06
C GLU A 28 -23.03 11.57 4.22
N ASP A 29 -23.09 11.01 5.44
CA ASP A 29 -23.94 9.88 5.83
C ASP A 29 -25.44 10.23 5.99
N GLY A 30 -25.78 11.52 5.97
CA GLY A 30 -27.16 12.00 6.08
C GLY A 30 -27.76 11.94 7.48
N THR A 31 -26.95 11.77 8.53
CA THR A 31 -27.43 11.56 9.91
C THR A 31 -27.52 12.84 10.73
N HIS A 32 -26.75 13.88 10.38
CA HIS A 32 -26.66 15.11 11.15
C HIS A 32 -26.51 16.37 10.28
N LEU A 33 -26.80 17.53 10.87
CA LEU A 33 -26.63 18.84 10.23
C LEU A 33 -25.36 19.52 10.75
N ILE A 34 -24.51 19.93 9.82
CA ILE A 34 -23.26 20.64 10.10
C ILE A 34 -23.52 22.14 10.00
N LEU A 35 -23.39 22.86 11.12
CA LEU A 35 -23.54 24.31 11.15
C LEU A 35 -22.29 25.00 10.60
N LEU A 36 -22.42 25.68 9.46
CA LEU A 36 -21.30 26.36 8.79
C LEU A 36 -20.80 27.59 9.55
N ASP A 37 -21.61 28.20 10.42
CA ASP A 37 -21.15 29.28 11.31
C ASP A 37 -20.03 28.80 12.23
N ASN A 38 -20.16 27.60 12.81
CA ASN A 38 -19.13 27.01 13.66
C ASN A 38 -17.86 26.72 12.86
N CYS A 39 -17.99 26.24 11.62
CA CYS A 39 -16.85 26.04 10.71
C CYS A 39 -16.13 27.36 10.40
N ALA A 40 -16.90 28.43 10.16
CA ALA A 40 -16.37 29.76 9.89
C ALA A 40 -15.67 30.37 11.10
N ASP A 41 -16.23 30.18 12.30
CA ASP A 41 -15.62 30.61 13.56
C ASP A 41 -14.33 29.82 13.84
N ASN A 42 -14.34 28.50 13.62
CA ASN A 42 -13.14 27.67 13.70
C ASN A 42 -12.04 28.17 12.75
N TYR A 43 -12.38 28.51 11.51
CA TYR A 43 -11.42 29.05 10.56
C TYR A 43 -10.83 30.38 11.02
N ARG A 44 -11.63 31.29 11.60
CA ARG A 44 -11.12 32.58 12.11
C ARG A 44 -10.12 32.40 13.24
N ILE A 45 -10.34 31.41 14.11
CA ILE A 45 -9.52 31.19 15.30
C ILE A 45 -8.30 30.32 14.99
N HIS A 46 -8.49 29.28 14.19
CA HIS A 46 -7.50 28.21 13.99
C HIS A 46 -6.91 28.17 12.58
N GLY A 47 -7.44 28.95 11.63
CA GLY A 47 -7.01 28.97 10.23
C GLY A 47 -7.44 27.73 9.43
N ASN A 48 -8.32 26.89 9.99
CA ASN A 48 -8.79 25.66 9.36
C ASN A 48 -10.32 25.64 9.27
N PHE A 49 -10.86 25.42 8.08
CA PHE A 49 -12.32 25.34 7.88
C PHE A 49 -12.73 23.88 8.01
N SER A 50 -13.27 23.51 9.16
CA SER A 50 -13.49 22.11 9.58
C SER A 50 -14.79 22.02 10.37
N LYS A 51 -15.46 20.87 10.28
CA LYS A 51 -16.65 20.60 11.10
C LYS A 51 -16.22 20.26 12.52
N ILE A 52 -17.05 20.65 13.48
CA ILE A 52 -16.84 20.37 14.90
C ILE A 52 -17.93 19.38 15.32
N GLU A 53 -17.50 18.20 15.75
CA GLU A 53 -18.35 17.17 16.34
C GLU A 53 -18.21 17.17 17.87
N GLU A 54 -18.98 16.33 18.56
CA GLU A 54 -19.05 16.33 20.03
C GLU A 54 -17.72 15.95 20.68
N THR A 55 -16.91 15.17 19.97
CA THR A 55 -15.66 14.61 20.49
C THR A 55 -14.43 14.95 19.63
N SER A 56 -14.63 15.52 18.44
CA SER A 56 -13.57 15.73 17.46
C SER A 56 -13.80 16.99 16.62
N ILE A 57 -12.72 17.48 16.00
CA ILE A 57 -12.79 18.46 14.92
C ILE A 57 -12.25 17.74 13.70
N GLU A 58 -13.03 17.71 12.64
CA GLU A 58 -12.76 16.90 11.45
C GLU A 58 -12.81 17.77 10.19
N PRO A 59 -11.95 17.50 9.20
CA PRO A 59 -12.10 18.14 7.89
C PRO A 59 -13.46 17.77 7.29
N LEU A 60 -14.02 18.67 6.49
CA LEU A 60 -15.20 18.35 5.71
C LEU A 60 -14.85 17.29 4.66
N THR A 61 -15.76 16.36 4.41
CA THR A 61 -15.58 15.41 3.31
C THR A 61 -15.83 16.08 1.96
N THR A 62 -15.34 15.52 0.85
CA THR A 62 -15.55 16.08 -0.49
C THR A 62 -17.03 16.33 -0.78
N VAL A 63 -17.90 15.42 -0.35
CA VAL A 63 -19.35 15.54 -0.52
C VAL A 63 -19.91 16.70 0.32
N GLU A 64 -19.42 16.88 1.54
CA GLU A 64 -19.80 17.99 2.42
C GLU A 64 -19.30 19.34 1.88
N GLU A 65 -18.09 19.39 1.33
CA GLU A 65 -17.53 20.59 0.68
C GLU A 65 -18.37 21.04 -0.52
N GLU A 66 -18.76 20.10 -1.39
CA GLU A 66 -19.64 20.37 -2.53
C GLU A 66 -21.00 20.94 -2.08
N ARG A 67 -21.50 20.50 -0.92
CA ARG A 67 -22.78 20.97 -0.37
C ARG A 67 -22.75 22.43 0.06
N ILE A 68 -21.58 23.01 0.34
CA ILE A 68 -21.44 24.44 0.68
C ILE A 68 -21.92 25.33 -0.46
N ALA A 69 -21.81 24.88 -1.72
CA ALA A 69 -22.30 25.63 -2.88
C ALA A 69 -23.80 25.91 -2.83
N TYR A 70 -24.57 25.05 -2.15
CA TYR A 70 -26.02 25.19 -1.97
C TYR A 70 -26.41 25.89 -0.66
N ALA A 71 -25.43 26.19 0.20
CA ALA A 71 -25.64 26.93 1.44
C ALA A 71 -25.74 28.44 1.19
N ASN A 72 -25.93 29.20 2.26
CA ASN A 72 -26.01 30.65 2.23
C ASN A 72 -24.77 31.27 1.53
N PRO A 73 -24.93 32.23 0.60
CA PRO A 73 -23.83 32.79 -0.17
C PRO A 73 -22.66 33.35 0.65
N ARG A 74 -22.88 33.77 1.90
CA ARG A 74 -21.81 34.23 2.79
C ARG A 74 -20.74 33.17 3.07
N PHE A 75 -21.07 31.89 2.88
CA PHE A 75 -20.14 30.79 3.05
C PHE A 75 -19.38 30.41 1.78
N HIS A 76 -19.79 30.92 0.61
CA HIS A 76 -19.17 30.55 -0.68
C HIS A 76 -17.70 30.93 -0.75
N LYS A 77 -17.27 31.99 -0.04
CA LYS A 77 -15.85 32.34 0.09
C LYS A 77 -14.99 31.24 0.74
N TYR A 78 -15.59 30.38 1.55
CA TYR A 78 -14.89 29.25 2.17
C TYR A 78 -14.70 28.09 1.21
N ILE A 79 -15.46 28.02 0.11
CA ILE A 79 -15.22 27.04 -0.96
C ILE A 79 -13.87 27.31 -1.62
N GLU A 80 -13.55 28.58 -1.88
CA GLU A 80 -12.24 28.96 -2.42
C GLU A 80 -11.13 28.66 -1.40
N ILE A 81 -11.35 28.96 -0.12
CA ILE A 81 -10.42 28.58 0.95
C ILE A 81 -10.19 27.07 0.97
N LEU A 82 -11.24 26.24 1.01
CA LEU A 82 -11.13 24.78 1.02
C LEU A 82 -10.40 24.27 -0.23
N ARG A 83 -10.74 24.79 -1.40
CA ARG A 83 -10.05 24.47 -2.67
C ARG A 83 -8.59 24.88 -2.62
N CYS A 84 -8.24 26.05 -2.08
CA CYS A 84 -6.86 26.47 -1.88
C CYS A 84 -6.16 25.56 -0.86
N GLN A 85 -6.81 25.21 0.25
CA GLN A 85 -6.24 24.34 1.27
C GLN A 85 -6.00 22.91 0.75
N ALA A 86 -6.87 22.41 -0.13
CA ALA A 86 -6.76 21.12 -0.79
C ALA A 86 -5.75 21.12 -1.98
N SER A 87 -5.58 22.26 -2.66
CA SER A 87 -4.67 22.39 -3.83
C SER A 87 -3.28 22.94 -3.49
N GLU A 88 -3.09 23.55 -2.32
CA GLU A 88 -1.78 24.00 -1.84
C GLU A 88 -0.90 22.81 -1.46
N GLN A 89 -0.18 22.31 -2.46
CA GLN A 89 0.98 21.47 -2.21
C GLN A 89 2.09 22.36 -1.66
N ASP A 90 2.46 22.11 -0.41
CA ASP A 90 3.63 22.73 0.20
C ASP A 90 4.86 22.42 -0.68
N PRO A 91 5.64 23.42 -1.12
CA PRO A 91 6.80 23.17 -1.95
C PRO A 91 7.79 22.29 -1.16
N PRO A 92 8.37 21.24 -1.75
CA PRO A 92 9.19 20.31 -0.98
C PRO A 92 10.47 21.00 -0.48
N ILE A 93 10.82 20.78 0.79
CA ILE A 93 12.07 21.24 1.41
C ILE A 93 13.05 20.09 1.55
N SER A 94 14.34 20.40 1.65
CA SER A 94 15.40 19.41 1.72
C SER A 94 15.47 18.70 3.07
N LEU A 95 15.96 17.46 3.06
CA LEU A 95 16.29 16.69 4.27
C LEU A 95 17.30 17.41 5.15
N LYS A 96 18.18 18.23 4.56
CA LYS A 96 19.11 19.08 5.32
C LYS A 96 18.34 20.09 6.17
N THR A 97 17.36 20.77 5.59
CA THR A 97 16.47 21.70 6.29
C THR A 97 15.66 21.00 7.37
N ILE A 98 15.05 19.85 7.06
CA ILE A 98 14.28 19.05 8.02
C ILE A 98 15.14 18.63 9.22
N ARG A 99 16.38 18.17 8.98
CA ARG A 99 17.33 17.82 10.07
C ARG A 99 17.76 19.03 10.90
N ALA A 100 17.89 20.21 10.29
CA ALA A 100 18.20 21.44 11.03
C ALA A 100 17.03 21.85 11.95
N ILE A 101 15.79 21.73 11.48
CA ILE A 101 14.59 21.96 12.31
C ILE A 101 14.50 20.92 13.43
N LYS A 102 14.74 19.64 13.13
CA LYS A 102 14.81 18.59 14.15
C LYS A 102 15.85 18.91 15.22
N ARG A 103 17.05 19.33 14.81
CA ARG A 103 18.11 19.71 15.74
C ARG A 103 17.71 20.88 16.62
N LEU A 104 17.07 21.89 16.03
CA LEU A 104 16.48 22.99 16.80
C LEU A 104 15.46 22.44 17.83
N VAL A 105 14.57 21.55 17.43
CA VAL A 105 13.59 20.93 18.34
C VAL A 105 14.29 20.17 19.48
N ASP A 106 15.29 19.34 19.16
CA ASP A 106 16.04 18.59 20.16
C ASP A 106 16.82 19.48 21.14
N GLU A 107 17.44 20.56 20.65
CA GLU A 107 18.34 21.39 21.46
C GLU A 107 17.64 22.56 22.16
N SER A 108 16.49 23.02 21.65
CA SER A 108 15.76 24.16 22.23
C SER A 108 14.56 23.78 23.09
N LEU A 109 14.08 22.53 23.02
CA LEU A 109 12.79 22.16 23.59
C LEU A 109 12.97 21.11 24.69
N TYR A 110 12.75 21.55 25.92
CA TYR A 110 12.54 20.66 27.04
C TYR A 110 11.09 20.19 27.04
N PRO A 111 10.78 18.99 27.54
CA PRO A 111 9.42 18.46 27.44
C PRO A 111 8.33 19.31 28.10
N VAL A 112 8.66 19.99 29.22
CA VAL A 112 7.74 20.92 29.89
C VAL A 112 7.45 22.12 28.98
N GLY A 113 8.50 22.71 28.43
CA GLY A 113 8.41 23.77 27.45
C GLY A 113 7.66 23.37 26.17
N LEU A 114 7.81 22.12 25.71
CA LEU A 114 7.08 21.61 24.56
C LEU A 114 5.58 21.46 24.85
N LEU A 115 5.20 21.05 26.05
CA LEU A 115 3.80 20.81 26.42
C LEU A 115 3.05 22.10 26.75
N PHE A 116 3.70 23.00 27.48
CA PHE A 116 3.04 24.17 28.05
C PHE A 116 3.45 25.48 27.37
N GLY A 117 4.63 25.56 26.73
CA GLY A 117 5.11 26.80 26.10
C GLY A 117 5.53 27.90 27.08
N TYR A 118 5.39 27.68 28.39
CA TYR A 118 5.82 28.55 29.48
C TYR A 118 6.52 27.71 30.57
N ASP A 119 7.18 28.38 31.53
CA ASP A 119 7.96 27.78 32.64
C ASP A 119 9.34 27.17 32.31
N TYR A 120 10.18 27.94 31.62
CA TYR A 120 11.60 27.59 31.44
C TYR A 120 12.44 28.02 32.64
N ASP A 121 13.36 27.16 33.08
CA ASP A 121 14.44 27.59 33.95
C ASP A 121 15.52 28.35 33.17
N GLN A 122 16.39 29.09 33.87
CA GLN A 122 17.44 29.89 33.24
C GLN A 122 18.39 29.07 32.35
N LYS A 123 18.70 27.82 32.72
CA LYS A 123 19.58 26.95 31.92
C LYS A 123 18.89 26.55 30.62
N GLN A 124 17.59 26.26 30.71
CA GLN A 124 16.77 25.90 29.56
C GLN A 124 16.61 27.08 28.59
N MET A 125 16.43 28.30 29.10
CA MET A 125 16.41 29.51 28.28
C MET A 125 17.73 29.71 27.52
N VAL A 126 18.87 29.58 28.20
CA VAL A 126 20.21 29.71 27.57
C VAL A 126 20.44 28.63 26.51
N ALA A 127 19.97 27.41 26.74
CA ALA A 127 20.04 26.33 25.74
C ALA A 127 19.18 26.64 24.50
N ALA A 128 17.94 27.11 24.71
CA ALA A 128 17.04 27.50 23.64
C ALA A 128 17.59 28.67 22.81
N GLU A 129 18.15 29.69 23.46
CA GLU A 129 18.82 30.82 22.80
C GLU A 129 20.00 30.34 21.93
N ARG A 130 20.84 29.46 22.47
CA ARG A 130 21.96 28.88 21.71
C ARG A 130 21.48 28.09 20.49
N ALA A 131 20.50 27.21 20.67
CA ALA A 131 19.94 26.40 19.60
C ALA A 131 19.31 27.27 18.50
N TYR A 132 18.59 28.34 18.90
CA TYR A 132 18.08 29.33 17.95
C TYR A 132 19.20 30.06 17.21
N GLY A 133 20.27 30.47 17.90
CA GLY A 133 21.44 31.10 17.27
C GLY A 133 22.07 30.22 16.18
N VAL A 134 22.25 28.93 16.47
CA VAL A 134 22.75 27.93 15.49
C VAL A 134 21.79 27.80 14.30
N PHE A 135 20.48 27.74 14.56
CA PHE A 135 19.48 27.64 13.50
C PHE A 135 19.35 28.94 12.67
N ALA A 136 19.49 30.10 13.30
CA ALA A 136 19.50 31.40 12.62
C ALA A 136 20.71 31.54 11.68
N GLU A 137 21.89 31.09 12.10
CA GLU A 137 23.07 31.01 11.24
C GLU A 137 22.83 30.07 10.04
N PHE A 138 22.18 28.93 10.28
CA PHE A 138 21.76 28.02 9.21
C PHE A 138 20.78 28.70 8.23
N LEU A 139 19.76 29.41 8.72
CA LEU A 139 18.83 30.17 7.88
C LEU A 139 19.52 31.29 7.08
N HIS A 140 20.53 31.93 7.65
CA HIS A 140 21.29 32.99 6.97
C HIS A 140 22.12 32.43 5.81
N ARG A 141 22.70 31.24 5.98
CA ARG A 141 23.48 30.54 4.95
C ARG A 141 22.63 29.72 3.96
N MET A 142 21.32 29.64 4.17
CA MET A 142 20.41 28.86 3.33
C MET A 142 20.20 29.56 1.97
N PRO A 143 20.19 28.82 0.84
CA PRO A 143 19.82 29.38 -0.45
C PRO A 143 18.44 30.07 -0.39
N GLN A 144 18.30 31.21 -1.05
CA GLN A 144 17.08 32.01 -1.00
C GLN A 144 15.84 31.21 -1.44
N GLU A 145 15.98 30.36 -2.46
CA GLU A 145 14.90 29.51 -2.95
C GLU A 145 14.42 28.52 -1.88
N GLU A 146 15.34 27.79 -1.24
CA GLU A 146 15.01 26.87 -0.14
C GLU A 146 14.35 27.61 1.04
N ARG A 147 14.82 28.82 1.35
CA ARG A 147 14.22 29.66 2.40
C ARG A 147 12.79 30.08 2.07
N GLN A 148 12.51 30.40 0.80
CA GLN A 148 11.15 30.70 0.35
C GLN A 148 10.24 29.46 0.44
N LYS A 149 10.74 28.27 0.06
CA LYS A 149 10.01 27.01 0.21
C LYS A 149 9.71 26.69 1.68
N LEU A 150 10.69 26.88 2.54
CA LEU A 150 10.54 26.71 3.99
C LEU A 150 9.49 27.66 4.56
N ASN A 151 9.58 28.96 4.25
CA ASN A 151 8.64 29.97 4.73
C ASN A 151 7.18 29.68 4.35
N ARG A 152 6.97 29.03 3.19
CA ARG A 152 5.65 28.64 2.69
C ARG A 152 5.12 27.33 3.29
N GLN A 153 5.90 26.62 4.10
CA GLN A 153 5.44 25.38 4.71
C GLN A 153 4.27 25.61 5.64
N HIS A 154 3.15 24.96 5.36
CA HIS A 154 2.04 24.85 6.28
C HIS A 154 2.28 23.73 7.30
N ILE A 155 2.03 24.06 8.56
CA ILE A 155 2.13 23.17 9.71
C ILE A 155 0.73 23.09 10.32
N ILE A 156 0.19 21.88 10.39
CA ILE A 156 -1.12 21.62 10.99
C ILE A 156 -0.90 20.82 12.25
N PHE A 157 -1.20 21.39 13.40
CA PHE A 157 -1.06 20.73 14.69
C PHE A 157 -2.21 21.14 15.62
N ASN A 158 -2.86 20.17 16.27
CA ASN A 158 -4.06 20.39 17.09
C ASN A 158 -5.10 21.30 16.39
N ASN A 159 -5.39 21.00 15.11
CA ASN A 159 -6.33 21.71 14.25
C ASN A 159 -6.01 23.19 13.97
N LYS A 160 -4.87 23.69 14.47
CA LYS A 160 -4.34 25.00 14.12
C LYS A 160 -3.41 24.87 12.92
N ARG A 161 -3.63 25.74 11.93
CA ARG A 161 -2.80 25.84 10.74
C ARG A 161 -1.98 27.12 10.80
N VAL A 162 -0.66 26.96 10.80
CA VAL A 162 0.31 28.06 10.76
C VAL A 162 1.32 27.82 9.65
N THR A 163 1.94 28.88 9.14
CA THR A 163 3.09 28.78 8.24
C THR A 163 4.39 28.90 9.02
N PHE A 164 5.46 28.31 8.51
CA PHE A 164 6.78 28.52 9.10
C PHE A 164 7.17 30.00 9.14
N ALA A 165 6.78 30.80 8.14
CA ALA A 165 7.00 32.25 8.15
C ALA A 165 6.28 32.96 9.29
N GLN A 166 5.06 32.55 9.63
CA GLN A 166 4.33 33.09 10.78
C GLN A 166 5.03 32.74 12.10
N VAL A 167 5.46 31.48 12.25
CA VAL A 167 6.25 31.03 13.41
C VAL A 167 7.51 31.89 13.56
N LEU A 168 8.29 32.04 12.49
CA LEU A 168 9.54 32.82 12.53
C LEU A 168 9.29 34.31 12.83
N ARG A 169 8.21 34.90 12.27
CA ARG A 169 7.86 36.30 12.53
C ARG A 169 7.47 36.53 13.98
N ALA A 170 6.71 35.62 14.58
CA ALA A 170 6.34 35.71 15.99
C ALA A 170 7.57 35.65 16.90
N VAL A 171 8.51 34.74 16.60
CA VAL A 171 9.80 34.65 17.33
C VAL A 171 10.63 35.92 17.18
N GLN A 172 10.57 36.59 16.02
CA GLN A 172 11.22 37.88 15.80
C GLN A 172 10.53 39.05 16.52
N GLN A 173 9.29 38.86 16.99
CA GLN A 173 8.50 39.84 17.73
C GLN A 173 8.50 39.52 19.24
N ASP A 174 9.61 38.99 19.75
CA ASP A 174 9.87 38.63 21.15
C ASP A 174 9.10 37.41 21.71
N GLU A 175 8.46 36.59 20.86
CA GLU A 175 7.95 35.30 21.35
C GLU A 175 9.06 34.25 21.48
N CYS A 176 8.99 33.44 22.54
CA CYS A 176 9.93 32.34 22.71
C CYS A 176 9.69 31.26 21.64
N ILE A 177 10.74 30.88 20.90
CA ILE A 177 10.66 29.83 19.87
C ILE A 177 10.10 28.51 20.39
N ALA A 178 10.27 28.28 21.68
CA ALA A 178 9.92 27.03 22.29
C ALA A 178 8.40 26.86 22.48
N VAL A 179 7.63 27.97 22.47
CA VAL A 179 6.16 27.98 22.31
C VAL A 179 5.72 27.29 21.01
N TYR A 180 6.53 27.39 19.96
CA TYR A 180 6.25 26.80 18.66
C TYR A 180 6.84 25.40 18.49
N GLY A 181 7.41 24.83 19.55
CA GLY A 181 8.14 23.58 19.49
C GLY A 181 7.33 22.41 18.92
N GLN A 182 6.05 22.30 19.28
CA GLN A 182 5.16 21.25 18.77
C GLN A 182 4.88 21.40 17.27
N TYR A 183 4.72 22.63 16.78
CA TYR A 183 4.58 22.89 15.34
C TYR A 183 5.84 22.50 14.60
N LEU A 184 7.02 22.87 15.11
CA LEU A 184 8.29 22.52 14.48
C LEU A 184 8.53 20.99 14.51
N ALA A 185 8.18 20.32 15.60
CA ALA A 185 8.23 18.86 15.70
C ALA A 185 7.26 18.19 14.72
N GLN A 186 6.03 18.71 14.61
CA GLN A 186 5.04 18.22 13.63
C GLN A 186 5.55 18.40 12.20
N LEU A 187 6.15 19.55 11.85
CA LEU A 187 6.74 19.77 10.52
C LEU A 187 7.84 18.74 10.21
N VAL A 188 8.66 18.37 11.20
CA VAL A 188 9.65 17.32 11.04
C VAL A 188 8.98 15.96 10.81
N MET A 189 7.95 15.62 11.58
CA MET A 189 7.23 14.35 11.43
C MET A 189 6.40 14.27 10.16
N ASP A 190 5.89 15.39 9.65
CA ASP A 190 5.20 15.47 8.37
C ASP A 190 6.11 15.02 7.23
N TYR A 191 7.41 15.34 7.28
CA TYR A 191 8.38 14.90 6.26
C TYR A 191 9.12 13.60 6.60
N ALA A 192 9.37 13.34 7.88
CA ALA A 192 10.27 12.30 8.34
C ALA A 192 9.81 11.70 9.69
N PRO A 193 8.67 10.99 9.71
CA PRO A 193 8.08 10.44 10.93
C PRO A 193 8.98 9.41 11.63
N TYR A 194 9.89 8.78 10.88
CA TYR A 194 10.89 7.83 11.34
C TYR A 194 12.03 8.47 12.17
N LEU A 195 12.17 9.80 12.18
CA LEU A 195 13.18 10.45 12.99
C LEU A 195 12.75 10.44 14.47
N THR A 196 13.67 10.04 15.34
CA THR A 196 13.47 10.08 16.79
C THR A 196 14.07 11.35 17.36
N PHE A 197 13.29 12.04 18.18
CA PHE A 197 13.75 13.16 19.00
C PHE A 197 14.54 12.66 20.21
N GLN A 198 15.09 13.57 21.00
CA GLN A 198 15.71 13.21 22.27
C GLN A 198 14.74 12.40 23.14
N ARG A 199 15.30 11.42 23.87
CA ARG A 199 14.52 10.46 24.68
C ARG A 199 13.53 11.13 25.63
N GLU A 200 13.90 12.29 26.18
CA GLU A 200 13.04 13.03 27.10
C GLU A 200 11.77 13.57 26.42
N ILE A 201 11.90 14.05 25.17
CA ILE A 201 10.77 14.47 24.34
C ILE A 201 9.90 13.26 24.00
N GLU A 202 10.51 12.18 23.52
CA GLU A 202 9.79 10.95 23.14
C GLU A 202 8.97 10.33 24.29
N LEU A 203 9.41 10.50 25.54
CA LEU A 203 8.73 9.93 26.72
C LEU A 203 7.61 10.80 27.29
N ARG A 204 7.71 12.12 27.15
CA ARG A 204 6.82 13.06 27.84
C ARG A 204 5.80 13.71 26.91
N VAL A 205 5.99 13.57 25.61
CA VAL A 205 5.15 14.16 24.57
C VAL A 205 4.56 13.01 23.78
N ASP A 206 3.29 13.12 23.39
CA ASP A 206 2.63 12.10 22.57
C ASP A 206 3.08 12.18 21.09
N VAL A 207 4.38 11.94 20.89
CA VAL A 207 5.04 11.90 19.59
C VAL A 207 4.49 10.79 18.70
N ASN A 208 3.96 9.72 19.28
CA ASN A 208 3.35 8.63 18.51
C ASN A 208 2.03 9.08 17.89
N LYS A 209 1.20 9.82 18.62
CA LYS A 209 0.05 10.49 18.04
C LYS A 209 0.46 11.50 16.97
N MET A 210 1.50 12.30 17.20
CA MET A 210 1.96 13.24 16.16
C MET A 210 2.42 12.52 14.87
N ARG A 211 3.16 11.41 15.00
CA ARG A 211 3.56 10.56 13.87
C ARG A 211 2.38 9.95 13.15
N SER A 212 1.35 9.49 13.87
CA SER A 212 0.14 8.92 13.25
C SER A 212 -0.67 9.96 12.47
N HIS A 213 -0.51 11.26 12.80
CA HIS A 213 -1.11 12.37 12.06
C HIS A 213 -0.13 13.02 11.06
N SER A 214 1.00 12.37 10.76
CA SER A 214 1.94 12.85 9.75
C SER A 214 1.25 13.04 8.40
N ARG A 215 1.49 14.19 7.76
CA ARG A 215 1.01 14.46 6.40
C ARG A 215 1.83 13.76 5.31
N GLN A 216 2.87 13.00 5.66
CA GLN A 216 3.71 12.22 4.74
C GLN A 216 4.22 13.05 3.53
N LYS A 217 4.68 14.27 3.80
CA LYS A 217 5.28 15.17 2.82
C LYS A 217 6.56 14.59 2.26
N VAL A 218 6.80 14.82 0.98
CA VAL A 218 7.98 14.31 0.26
C VAL A 218 9.11 15.35 0.31
N PRO A 219 10.30 15.01 0.85
CA PRO A 219 11.45 15.92 0.83
C PRO A 219 11.91 16.23 -0.60
N SER A 220 12.52 17.40 -0.82
CA SER A 220 12.99 17.81 -2.16
C SER A 220 14.06 16.88 -2.72
N ASP A 221 14.82 16.21 -1.85
CA ASP A 221 15.79 15.17 -2.19
C ASP A 221 15.17 14.00 -2.97
N TYR A 222 13.84 13.84 -2.92
CA TYR A 222 13.06 12.81 -3.61
C TYR A 222 12.06 13.38 -4.62
N ALA A 223 12.04 14.70 -4.84
CA ALA A 223 11.08 15.35 -5.74
C ALA A 223 11.27 14.98 -7.23
N TYR A 224 12.43 14.41 -7.60
CA TYR A 224 12.68 13.89 -8.93
C TYR A 224 11.89 12.59 -9.22
N LEU A 225 11.39 11.93 -8.18
CA LEU A 225 10.75 10.63 -8.28
C LEU A 225 9.26 10.81 -8.53
N SER A 226 8.77 10.36 -9.69
CA SER A 226 7.35 10.34 -9.97
C SER A 226 6.63 9.33 -9.07
N HIS A 227 5.32 9.50 -8.90
CA HIS A 227 4.50 8.56 -8.15
C HIS A 227 4.55 7.14 -8.76
N GLU A 228 4.47 7.05 -10.10
CA GLU A 228 4.52 5.78 -10.83
C GLU A 228 5.87 5.09 -10.67
N ASP A 229 6.98 5.84 -10.79
CA ASP A 229 8.33 5.29 -10.58
C ASP A 229 8.54 4.83 -9.13
N ALA A 230 8.08 5.61 -8.15
CA ALA A 230 8.15 5.22 -6.75
C ALA A 230 7.38 3.93 -6.50
N LEU A 231 6.14 3.86 -7.00
CA LEU A 231 5.31 2.68 -6.88
C LEU A 231 5.99 1.46 -7.50
N LYS A 232 6.43 1.57 -8.76
CA LYS A 232 7.14 0.48 -9.46
C LYS A 232 8.37 0.01 -8.67
N ARG A 233 9.18 0.93 -8.13
CA ARG A 233 10.35 0.59 -7.30
C ARG A 233 9.94 -0.15 -6.02
N LEU A 234 8.91 0.31 -5.32
CA LEU A 234 8.41 -0.36 -4.11
C LEU A 234 7.90 -1.77 -4.39
N LEU A 235 7.21 -1.98 -5.51
CA LEU A 235 6.73 -3.29 -5.91
C LEU A 235 7.87 -4.24 -6.30
N ILE A 236 8.90 -3.73 -6.99
CA ILE A 236 10.12 -4.51 -7.29
C ILE A 236 10.84 -4.89 -5.99
N ILE A 237 10.97 -3.96 -5.03
CA ILE A 237 11.54 -4.25 -3.72
C ILE A 237 10.71 -5.30 -2.99
N TYR A 238 9.39 -5.17 -2.98
CA TYR A 238 8.49 -6.14 -2.36
C TYR A 238 8.68 -7.54 -2.97
N LYS A 239 8.60 -7.65 -4.31
CA LYS A 239 8.84 -8.89 -5.04
C LYS A 239 10.20 -9.48 -4.65
N SER A 240 11.26 -8.70 -4.75
CA SER A 240 12.63 -9.12 -4.43
C SER A 240 12.75 -9.58 -2.97
N LEU A 241 12.16 -8.85 -2.03
CA LEU A 241 12.13 -9.18 -0.61
C LEU A 241 11.40 -10.50 -0.34
N MET A 242 10.35 -10.83 -1.10
CA MET A 242 9.61 -12.09 -0.94
C MET A 242 10.31 -13.29 -1.61
N THR A 243 11.19 -13.07 -2.59
CA THR A 243 11.79 -14.17 -3.38
C THR A 243 13.29 -14.36 -3.19
N HIS A 244 14.00 -13.36 -2.67
CA HIS A 244 15.44 -13.44 -2.41
C HIS A 244 15.75 -14.38 -1.24
N ASN A 245 16.76 -15.23 -1.41
CA ASN A 245 17.18 -16.19 -0.40
C ASN A 245 18.18 -15.52 0.54
N PHE A 246 17.70 -14.92 1.62
CA PHE A 246 18.57 -14.28 2.60
C PHE A 246 19.24 -15.28 3.53
N SER A 247 20.55 -15.16 3.65
CA SER A 247 21.35 -15.82 4.65
C SER A 247 21.13 -15.12 5.99
N CYS A 248 20.66 -15.89 6.98
CA CYS A 248 20.41 -15.40 8.33
C CYS A 248 21.28 -16.15 9.33
N TRP A 249 21.72 -15.45 10.38
CA TRP A 249 22.41 -16.12 11.48
C TRP A 249 21.41 -17.08 12.17
N PRO A 250 21.83 -18.27 12.64
CA PRO A 250 20.92 -19.23 13.26
C PRO A 250 20.05 -18.57 14.35
N LEU A 251 18.75 -18.84 14.33
CA LEU A 251 17.74 -18.29 15.25
C LEU A 251 17.49 -16.77 15.16
N HIS A 252 18.11 -16.05 14.22
CA HIS A 252 17.95 -14.59 14.07
C HIS A 252 17.16 -14.20 12.82
N GLY A 253 16.81 -15.17 11.97
CA GLY A 253 15.90 -14.96 10.85
C GLY A 253 14.47 -14.71 11.35
N ILE A 254 13.82 -13.71 10.78
CA ILE A 254 12.42 -13.38 11.03
C ILE A 254 11.61 -13.93 9.86
N SER A 255 10.62 -14.77 10.16
CA SER A 255 9.68 -15.23 9.14
C SER A 255 8.68 -14.10 8.83
N ILE A 256 8.62 -13.72 7.56
CA ILE A 256 7.64 -12.79 7.03
C ILE A 256 6.70 -13.54 6.09
N SER A 257 5.44 -13.13 6.07
CA SER A 257 4.44 -13.71 5.16
C SER A 257 3.59 -12.61 4.57
N GLY A 258 3.38 -12.68 3.26
CA GLY A 258 2.63 -11.69 2.51
C GLY A 258 2.18 -12.27 1.19
N LEU A 259 0.91 -12.06 0.83
CA LEU A 259 0.36 -12.44 -0.46
C LEU A 259 0.57 -13.94 -0.83
N GLY A 260 0.48 -14.83 0.16
CA GLY A 260 0.65 -16.28 -0.04
C GLY A 260 2.09 -16.75 -0.27
N VAL A 261 3.09 -15.87 -0.03
CA VAL A 261 4.52 -16.23 -0.02
C VAL A 261 5.04 -16.04 1.40
N ILE A 262 5.95 -16.94 1.80
CA ILE A 262 6.66 -16.89 3.09
C ILE A 262 8.14 -16.77 2.77
N ASN A 263 8.84 -15.87 3.47
CA ASN A 263 10.30 -15.76 3.39
C ASN A 263 10.89 -15.62 4.80
N THR A 264 12.17 -15.95 4.95
CA THR A 264 12.93 -15.71 6.18
C THR A 264 13.95 -14.62 5.91
N VAL A 265 13.89 -13.53 6.67
CA VAL A 265 14.69 -12.32 6.43
C VAL A 265 15.44 -11.86 7.68
N PRO A 266 16.56 -11.13 7.54
CA PRO A 266 17.24 -10.49 8.65
C PRO A 266 16.37 -9.40 9.32
N PRO A 267 16.61 -9.07 10.61
CA PRO A 267 15.83 -8.07 11.33
C PRO A 267 15.78 -6.68 10.68
N GLU A 268 16.87 -6.23 10.04
CA GLU A 268 16.88 -4.97 9.31
C GLU A 268 15.99 -4.99 8.05
N VAL A 269 15.90 -6.13 7.36
CA VAL A 269 15.06 -6.30 6.17
C VAL A 269 13.59 -6.40 6.55
N ASN A 270 13.27 -6.97 7.72
CA ASN A 270 11.90 -6.99 8.23
C ASN A 270 11.32 -5.56 8.40
N LYS A 271 12.15 -4.56 8.71
CA LYS A 271 11.68 -3.15 8.77
C LYS A 271 11.20 -2.64 7.41
N ILE A 272 11.82 -3.08 6.31
CA ILE A 272 11.37 -2.76 4.95
C ILE A 272 10.00 -3.39 4.71
N PHE A 273 9.83 -4.65 5.11
CA PHE A 273 8.52 -5.32 5.03
C PHE A 273 7.44 -4.59 5.83
N SER A 274 7.73 -4.19 7.07
CA SER A 274 6.80 -3.44 7.92
C SER A 274 6.37 -2.09 7.32
N LEU A 275 7.22 -1.44 6.53
CA LEU A 275 6.87 -0.19 5.83
C LEU A 275 6.03 -0.44 4.57
N LEU A 276 6.30 -1.52 3.84
CA LEU A 276 5.62 -1.84 2.57
C LEU A 276 4.24 -2.48 2.78
N MET A 277 4.14 -3.41 3.72
CA MET A 277 2.97 -4.28 3.83
C MET A 277 1.65 -3.54 4.09
N PRO A 278 1.59 -2.50 4.94
CA PRO A 278 0.35 -1.75 5.14
C PRO A 278 -0.19 -1.12 3.85
N MET A 279 0.70 -0.60 3.01
CA MET A 279 0.36 -0.03 1.70
C MET A 279 -0.17 -1.10 0.74
N VAL A 280 0.50 -2.26 0.70
CA VAL A 280 0.09 -3.41 -0.13
C VAL A 280 -1.26 -3.96 0.29
N LEU A 281 -1.51 -4.14 1.59
CA LEU A 281 -2.77 -4.68 2.12
C LEU A 281 -3.95 -3.72 1.97
N SER A 282 -3.72 -2.43 2.22
CA SER A 282 -4.79 -1.41 2.05
C SER A 282 -5.10 -1.14 0.59
N GLY A 283 -4.19 -1.47 -0.33
CA GLY A 283 -4.29 -1.08 -1.74
C GLY A 283 -4.20 0.43 -1.96
N ASN A 284 -3.88 1.20 -0.91
CA ASN A 284 -3.70 2.65 -0.98
C ASN A 284 -2.23 2.96 -1.27
N PHE A 285 -1.93 3.28 -2.52
CA PHE A 285 -0.57 3.60 -2.96
C PHE A 285 -0.27 5.10 -3.02
N ILE A 286 -1.22 5.97 -2.67
CA ILE A 286 -1.04 7.43 -2.61
C ILE A 286 0.29 7.83 -1.95
N PRO A 287 0.71 7.23 -0.80
CA PRO A 287 1.94 7.64 -0.13
C PRO A 287 3.22 7.00 -0.68
N ALA A 288 3.21 6.37 -1.87
CA ALA A 288 4.34 5.62 -2.42
C ALA A 288 5.67 6.39 -2.37
N VAL A 289 5.69 7.66 -2.78
CA VAL A 289 6.93 8.46 -2.76
C VAL A 289 7.44 8.68 -1.34
N ALA A 290 6.55 8.95 -0.39
CA ALA A 290 6.90 9.15 1.02
C ALA A 290 7.40 7.86 1.67
N VAL A 291 6.72 6.72 1.44
CA VAL A 291 7.12 5.39 1.92
C VAL A 291 8.49 5.01 1.35
N TYR A 292 8.74 5.29 0.06
CA TYR A 292 10.05 5.05 -0.55
C TYR A 292 11.15 5.91 0.09
N ALA A 293 10.89 7.21 0.30
CA ALA A 293 11.84 8.10 0.96
C ALA A 293 12.14 7.65 2.39
N GLU A 294 11.12 7.30 3.17
CA GLU A 294 11.23 6.78 4.53
C GLU A 294 12.05 5.49 4.58
N MET A 295 11.74 4.51 3.75
CA MET A 295 12.50 3.26 3.68
C MET A 295 13.97 3.50 3.33
N MET A 296 14.24 4.40 2.39
CA MET A 296 15.61 4.76 2.01
C MET A 296 16.39 5.44 3.14
N GLU A 297 15.78 6.38 3.85
CA GLU A 297 16.45 7.20 4.88
C GLU A 297 16.48 6.54 6.27
N SER A 298 15.49 5.71 6.62
CA SER A 298 15.36 5.10 7.95
C SER A 298 15.94 3.69 8.02
N VAL A 299 15.97 2.95 6.90
CA VAL A 299 16.44 1.57 6.86
C VAL A 299 17.69 1.42 5.99
N ILE A 300 17.59 1.70 4.69
CA ILE A 300 18.62 1.31 3.72
C ILE A 300 19.92 2.11 3.92
N LYS A 301 19.88 3.44 3.86
CA LYS A 301 21.08 4.28 4.02
C LYS A 301 21.74 4.09 5.40
N PRO A 302 21.00 4.05 6.53
CA PRO A 302 21.59 3.74 7.83
C PRO A 302 22.22 2.35 7.88
N ALA A 303 21.55 1.33 7.35
CA ALA A 303 22.10 -0.02 7.31
C ALA A 303 23.44 -0.05 6.57
N LEU A 304 23.53 0.58 5.39
CA LEU A 304 24.77 0.63 4.60
C LEU A 304 25.91 1.44 5.25
N ARG A 305 25.60 2.42 6.10
CA ARG A 305 26.60 3.22 6.82
C ARG A 305 27.08 2.56 8.11
N ASP A 306 26.29 1.67 8.70
CA ASP A 306 26.62 1.01 9.95
C ASP A 306 27.81 0.04 9.78
N LYS A 307 28.94 0.42 10.37
CA LYS A 307 30.18 -0.37 10.43
C LYS A 307 30.40 -0.97 11.82
N SER A 308 29.37 -1.04 12.66
CA SER A 308 29.50 -1.59 14.00
C SER A 308 29.90 -3.07 13.97
N TRP A 309 30.64 -3.48 14.99
CA TRP A 309 31.08 -4.88 15.17
C TRP A 309 29.92 -5.88 15.14
N LYS A 310 28.77 -5.51 15.73
CA LYS A 310 27.56 -6.34 15.71
C LYS A 310 27.08 -6.58 14.28
N THR A 311 26.97 -5.52 13.49
CA THR A 311 26.53 -5.58 12.09
C THR A 311 27.53 -6.35 11.22
N TRP A 312 28.83 -6.19 11.46
CA TRP A 312 29.86 -6.98 10.79
C TRP A 312 29.71 -8.50 11.05
N MET A 313 29.31 -8.91 12.26
CA MET A 313 29.10 -10.33 12.57
C MET A 313 27.77 -10.89 12.08
N THR A 314 26.71 -10.08 12.03
CA THR A 314 25.35 -10.59 11.75
C THR A 314 24.88 -10.39 10.32
N ARG A 315 25.46 -9.44 9.57
CA ARG A 315 25.03 -9.15 8.20
C ARG A 315 25.84 -9.94 7.18
N TYR A 316 25.14 -10.84 6.47
CA TYR A 316 25.72 -11.60 5.38
C TYR A 316 25.89 -10.76 4.11
N ASN A 317 26.82 -11.20 3.24
CA ASN A 317 27.21 -10.46 2.04
C ASN A 317 26.08 -10.31 1.01
N ASP A 318 25.17 -11.29 0.97
CA ASP A 318 23.97 -11.27 0.13
C ASP A 318 23.00 -10.15 0.54
N THR A 319 22.72 -10.01 1.83
CA THR A 319 21.88 -8.95 2.40
C THR A 319 22.50 -7.58 2.14
N HIS A 320 23.82 -7.45 2.32
CA HIS A 320 24.53 -6.20 2.02
C HIS A 320 24.42 -5.85 0.53
N SER A 321 24.67 -6.82 -0.35
CA SER A 321 24.62 -6.65 -1.81
C SER A 321 23.21 -6.30 -2.29
N TRP A 322 22.18 -6.88 -1.68
CA TRP A 322 20.77 -6.55 -1.94
C TRP A 322 20.41 -5.12 -1.50
N LEU A 323 20.86 -4.68 -0.32
CA LEU A 323 20.67 -3.28 0.10
C LEU A 323 21.42 -2.29 -0.80
N VAL A 324 22.63 -2.65 -1.25
CA VAL A 324 23.42 -1.85 -2.20
C VAL A 324 22.68 -1.74 -3.53
N SER A 325 22.10 -2.82 -4.06
CA SER A 325 21.38 -2.81 -5.34
C SER A 325 20.13 -1.92 -5.34
N ILE A 326 19.47 -1.80 -4.18
CA ILE A 326 18.38 -0.82 -4.01
C ILE A 326 18.95 0.60 -3.98
N ALA A 327 20.00 0.83 -3.19
CA ALA A 327 20.55 2.16 -2.96
C ALA A 327 21.18 2.78 -4.22
N ASN A 328 21.85 1.97 -5.04
CA ASN A 328 22.46 2.40 -6.30
C ASN A 328 21.51 2.25 -7.52
N GLN A 329 20.26 1.85 -7.28
CA GLN A 329 19.22 1.62 -8.28
C GLN A 329 19.46 0.47 -9.27
N THR A 330 20.49 -0.37 -9.10
CA THR A 330 20.75 -1.49 -10.03
C THR A 330 19.70 -2.60 -9.94
N LEU A 331 18.94 -2.68 -8.84
CA LEU A 331 17.78 -3.57 -8.74
C LEU A 331 16.69 -3.19 -9.75
N PHE A 332 16.54 -1.92 -10.11
CA PHE A 332 15.43 -1.45 -10.95
C PHE A 332 15.75 -1.45 -12.44
N THR A 333 17.03 -1.58 -12.80
CA THR A 333 17.50 -1.55 -14.19
C THR A 333 17.43 -2.91 -14.88
N GLN A 334 17.18 -3.98 -14.13
CA GLN A 334 17.12 -5.33 -14.69
C GLN A 334 15.78 -5.56 -15.39
N LYS A 335 15.83 -5.93 -16.68
CA LYS A 335 14.62 -6.16 -17.50
C LYS A 335 13.72 -7.27 -16.98
N ASP A 336 14.29 -8.26 -16.29
CA ASP A 336 13.57 -9.45 -15.82
C ASP A 336 12.95 -9.24 -14.42
N GLU A 337 12.93 -7.99 -13.91
CA GLU A 337 12.45 -7.70 -12.55
C GLU A 337 10.95 -7.48 -12.46
N TRP A 338 10.28 -7.10 -13.53
CA TRP A 338 8.85 -6.88 -13.50
C TRP A 338 8.21 -7.17 -14.85
N PHE A 339 7.21 -8.04 -14.84
CA PHE A 339 6.44 -8.39 -16.03
C PHE A 339 4.99 -7.99 -15.85
N GLU A 340 4.38 -7.47 -16.91
CA GLU A 340 2.94 -7.25 -16.94
C GLU A 340 2.20 -8.61 -16.88
N PRO A 341 1.24 -8.83 -15.98
CA PRO A 341 0.59 -10.12 -15.85
C PRO A 341 -0.14 -10.62 -17.09
N LYS A 342 -0.77 -9.73 -17.86
CA LYS A 342 -1.42 -10.09 -19.13
C LYS A 342 -0.40 -10.65 -20.11
N PHE A 343 0.74 -9.97 -20.23
CA PHE A 343 1.86 -10.41 -21.05
C PHE A 343 2.41 -11.78 -20.64
N LEU A 344 2.58 -12.03 -19.34
CA LEU A 344 2.98 -13.36 -18.85
C LEU A 344 2.01 -14.44 -19.29
N LEU A 345 0.71 -14.22 -19.11
CA LEU A 345 -0.29 -15.25 -19.44
C LEU A 345 -0.34 -15.53 -20.94
N VAL A 346 -0.42 -14.49 -21.77
CA VAL A 346 -0.54 -14.64 -23.23
C VAL A 346 0.70 -15.30 -23.84
N THR A 347 1.89 -14.98 -23.33
CA THR A 347 3.14 -15.55 -23.84
C THR A 347 3.37 -16.99 -23.37
N LEU A 348 3.10 -17.27 -22.09
CA LEU A 348 3.45 -18.55 -21.49
C LEU A 348 2.38 -19.63 -21.68
N PHE A 349 1.13 -19.25 -21.92
CA PHE A 349 0.05 -20.21 -22.11
C PHE A 349 0.27 -21.13 -23.32
N PRO A 350 0.62 -20.65 -24.53
CA PRO A 350 0.93 -21.51 -25.67
C PRO A 350 2.06 -22.50 -25.38
N LEU A 351 3.13 -22.04 -24.69
CA LEU A 351 4.25 -22.90 -24.30
C LEU A 351 3.78 -24.06 -23.41
N ALA A 352 2.90 -23.78 -22.43
CA ALA A 352 2.37 -24.81 -21.55
C ALA A 352 1.44 -25.81 -22.26
N GLN A 353 0.90 -25.47 -23.43
CA GLN A 353 0.07 -26.36 -24.25
C GLN A 353 0.88 -27.19 -25.24
N ASP A 354 2.12 -26.80 -25.55
CA ASP A 354 2.99 -27.56 -26.44
C ASP A 354 3.33 -28.93 -25.81
N ARG A 355 3.11 -29.99 -26.58
CA ARG A 355 3.44 -31.36 -26.17
C ARG A 355 4.94 -31.59 -26.07
N SER A 356 5.74 -30.80 -26.79
CA SER A 356 7.19 -30.88 -26.77
C SER A 356 7.80 -30.28 -25.48
N PHE A 357 7.07 -29.37 -24.82
CA PHE A 357 7.52 -28.66 -23.63
C PHE A 357 6.76 -29.10 -22.37
N ILE A 358 7.36 -30.01 -21.60
CA ILE A 358 6.75 -30.55 -20.38
C ILE A 358 7.30 -29.79 -19.16
N CYS A 359 6.56 -28.78 -18.71
CA CYS A 359 6.84 -28.06 -17.47
C CYS A 359 5.59 -28.03 -16.56
N PRO A 360 5.39 -29.06 -15.70
CA PRO A 360 4.27 -29.08 -14.77
C PRO A 360 4.20 -27.85 -13.84
N PRO A 361 5.31 -27.32 -13.29
CA PRO A 361 5.28 -26.10 -12.49
C PRO A 361 4.71 -24.88 -13.22
N LEU A 362 5.00 -24.73 -14.53
CA LEU A 362 4.45 -23.63 -15.32
C LEU A 362 2.92 -23.72 -15.42
N LYS A 363 2.36 -24.92 -15.62
CA LYS A 363 0.90 -25.11 -15.67
C LYS A 363 0.23 -24.69 -14.37
N VAL A 364 0.82 -25.08 -13.24
CA VAL A 364 0.34 -24.69 -11.90
C VAL A 364 0.42 -23.18 -11.72
N PHE A 365 1.50 -22.54 -12.17
CA PHE A 365 1.62 -21.09 -12.13
C PHE A 365 0.54 -20.37 -12.96
N LEU A 366 0.27 -20.82 -14.20
CA LEU A 366 -0.75 -20.20 -15.05
C LEU A 366 -2.16 -20.34 -14.46
N GLU A 367 -2.47 -21.48 -13.83
CA GLU A 367 -3.71 -21.66 -13.06
C GLU A 367 -3.81 -20.65 -11.91
N LYS A 368 -2.73 -20.50 -11.13
CA LYS A 368 -2.66 -19.51 -10.05
C LYS A 368 -2.79 -18.07 -10.55
N LEU A 369 -2.21 -17.74 -11.71
CA LEU A 369 -2.29 -16.41 -12.31
C LEU A 369 -3.75 -16.04 -12.61
N VAL A 370 -4.48 -16.92 -13.29
CA VAL A 370 -5.91 -16.71 -13.60
C VAL A 370 -6.71 -16.57 -12.31
N TYR A 371 -6.43 -17.42 -11.31
CA TYR A 371 -7.06 -17.31 -9.99
C TYR A 371 -6.81 -15.94 -9.36
N ILE A 372 -5.56 -15.49 -9.25
CA ILE A 372 -5.21 -14.19 -8.66
C ILE A 372 -5.89 -13.05 -9.43
N TYR A 373 -5.92 -13.13 -10.76
CA TYR A 373 -6.54 -12.10 -11.60
C TYR A 373 -8.05 -11.94 -11.30
N LEU A 374 -8.73 -13.05 -11.02
CA LEU A 374 -10.15 -13.08 -10.66
C LEU A 374 -10.44 -12.66 -9.23
N THR A 375 -9.47 -12.76 -8.32
CA THR A 375 -9.69 -12.35 -6.92
C THR A 375 -9.91 -10.85 -6.79
N SER A 376 -10.80 -10.48 -5.85
CA SER A 376 -11.04 -9.07 -5.52
C SER A 376 -9.79 -8.41 -4.93
N GLY A 377 -9.56 -7.15 -5.26
CA GLY A 377 -8.46 -6.36 -4.73
C GLY A 377 -8.04 -5.26 -5.71
N SER A 378 -7.03 -4.47 -5.34
CA SER A 378 -6.43 -3.50 -6.27
C SER A 378 -5.64 -4.23 -7.36
N GLN A 379 -5.60 -3.66 -8.57
CA GLN A 379 -4.82 -4.21 -9.68
C GLN A 379 -3.34 -4.34 -9.31
N VAL A 380 -2.80 -3.31 -8.68
CA VAL A 380 -1.41 -3.25 -8.22
C VAL A 380 -1.06 -4.40 -7.28
N MET A 381 -1.95 -4.74 -6.34
CA MET A 381 -1.75 -5.88 -5.45
C MET A 381 -1.66 -7.18 -6.26
N ARG A 382 -2.62 -7.43 -7.16
CA ARG A 382 -2.62 -8.63 -8.02
C ARG A 382 -1.34 -8.74 -8.84
N ASP A 383 -0.88 -7.63 -9.41
CA ASP A 383 0.34 -7.60 -10.22
C ASP A 383 1.58 -7.98 -9.38
N ALA A 384 1.66 -7.50 -8.13
CA ALA A 384 2.71 -7.87 -7.20
C ALA A 384 2.67 -9.35 -6.82
N MET A 385 1.47 -9.90 -6.58
CA MET A 385 1.29 -11.33 -6.30
C MET A 385 1.79 -12.19 -7.46
N ILE A 386 1.37 -11.85 -8.69
CA ILE A 386 1.71 -12.61 -9.88
C ILE A 386 3.22 -12.58 -10.12
N ASN A 387 3.85 -11.40 -9.99
CA ASN A 387 5.29 -11.26 -10.15
C ASN A 387 6.09 -12.01 -9.07
N ALA A 388 5.63 -12.03 -7.81
CA ALA A 388 6.27 -12.80 -6.76
C ALA A 388 6.16 -14.32 -6.98
N GLN A 389 4.98 -14.80 -7.40
CA GLN A 389 4.78 -16.22 -7.76
C GLN A 389 5.59 -16.61 -9.00
N PHE A 390 5.71 -15.72 -9.98
CA PHE A 390 6.50 -15.96 -11.18
C PHE A 390 8.00 -16.03 -10.87
N ALA A 391 8.52 -15.13 -10.04
CA ALA A 391 9.92 -15.21 -9.61
C ALA A 391 10.21 -16.45 -8.77
N THR A 392 9.26 -16.88 -7.93
CA THR A 392 9.35 -18.17 -7.22
C THR A 392 9.43 -19.34 -8.21
N LEU A 393 8.55 -19.37 -9.23
CA LEU A 393 8.62 -20.36 -10.29
C LEU A 393 9.99 -20.37 -10.96
N LEU A 394 10.50 -19.21 -11.41
CA LEU A 394 11.78 -19.14 -12.11
C LEU A 394 12.94 -19.65 -11.24
N ARG A 395 12.94 -19.33 -9.95
CA ARG A 395 13.98 -19.79 -9.02
C ARG A 395 14.01 -21.31 -8.88
N ASP A 396 12.83 -21.93 -8.86
CA ASP A 396 12.68 -23.37 -8.61
C ASP A 396 12.83 -24.21 -9.90
N LEU A 397 12.97 -23.58 -11.06
CA LEU A 397 13.20 -24.23 -12.35
C LEU A 397 14.70 -24.42 -12.65
N ASP A 398 15.02 -25.52 -13.32
CA ASP A 398 16.35 -25.77 -13.87
C ASP A 398 16.76 -24.68 -14.87
N GLU A 399 18.06 -24.38 -14.90
CA GLU A 399 18.68 -23.35 -15.75
C GLU A 399 18.19 -23.39 -17.22
N PRO A 400 18.16 -24.55 -17.91
CA PRO A 400 17.76 -24.58 -19.32
C PRO A 400 16.29 -24.21 -19.53
N VAL A 401 15.41 -24.71 -18.65
CA VAL A 401 13.96 -24.45 -18.71
C VAL A 401 13.68 -22.99 -18.40
N ARG A 402 14.34 -22.45 -17.37
CA ARG A 402 14.26 -21.05 -16.99
C ARG A 402 14.69 -20.13 -18.14
N ASN A 403 15.84 -20.40 -18.75
CA ASN A 403 16.36 -19.60 -19.86
C ASN A 403 15.48 -19.69 -21.10
N TYR A 404 14.87 -20.85 -21.36
CA TYR A 404 13.88 -21.00 -22.42
C TYR A 404 12.65 -20.11 -22.20
N ILE A 405 12.07 -20.13 -20.99
CA ILE A 405 10.93 -19.28 -20.61
C ILE A 405 11.28 -17.79 -20.75
N LEU A 406 12.42 -17.37 -20.20
CA LEU A 406 12.86 -15.97 -20.27
C LEU A 406 13.14 -15.53 -21.71
N SER A 407 13.68 -16.42 -22.55
CA SER A 407 13.92 -16.13 -23.97
C SER A 407 12.61 -15.96 -24.74
N ALA A 408 11.59 -16.78 -24.44
CA ALA A 408 10.27 -16.64 -25.05
C ALA A 408 9.58 -15.32 -24.66
N LEU A 409 9.73 -14.89 -23.40
CA LEU A 409 9.26 -13.58 -22.94
C LEU A 409 10.02 -12.45 -23.65
N LYS A 410 11.34 -12.52 -23.75
CA LYS A 410 12.14 -11.51 -24.46
C LYS A 410 11.79 -11.41 -25.94
N ALA A 411 11.56 -12.54 -26.61
CA ALA A 411 11.14 -12.58 -28.00
C ALA A 411 9.75 -11.96 -28.23
N SER A 412 8.92 -11.90 -27.19
CA SER A 412 7.54 -11.42 -27.25
C SER A 412 7.36 -10.00 -26.69
N GLU A 413 8.42 -9.36 -26.16
CA GLU A 413 8.38 -8.07 -25.42
C GLU A 413 7.68 -6.92 -26.19
N HIS A 414 7.67 -6.98 -27.52
CA HIS A 414 7.06 -5.96 -28.39
C HIS A 414 5.59 -6.20 -28.73
N LEU A 415 5.02 -7.35 -28.35
CA LEU A 415 3.64 -7.67 -28.64
C LEU A 415 2.71 -6.89 -27.71
N MET A 416 1.91 -6.00 -28.30
CA MET A 416 0.77 -5.40 -27.59
C MET A 416 -0.25 -6.51 -27.32
N VAL A 417 -0.59 -6.72 -26.05
CA VAL A 417 -1.56 -7.73 -25.65
C VAL A 417 -2.95 -7.13 -25.67
N GLU A 418 -3.78 -7.58 -26.60
CA GLU A 418 -5.20 -7.20 -26.63
C GLU A 418 -5.97 -7.85 -25.48
N ASP A 419 -6.88 -7.09 -24.86
CA ASP A 419 -7.73 -7.57 -23.76
C ASP A 419 -8.56 -8.79 -24.16
N ALA A 420 -9.04 -8.83 -25.41
CA ALA A 420 -9.80 -9.95 -25.94
C ALA A 420 -8.99 -11.25 -25.92
N ALA A 421 -7.73 -11.22 -26.37
CA ALA A 421 -6.85 -12.38 -26.37
C ALA A 421 -6.53 -12.85 -24.94
N PHE A 422 -6.31 -11.90 -24.02
CA PHE A 422 -6.10 -12.21 -22.61
C PHE A 422 -7.34 -12.88 -21.97
N HIS A 423 -8.54 -12.35 -22.20
CA HIS A 423 -9.79 -12.92 -21.69
C HIS A 423 -10.08 -14.29 -22.28
N GLU A 424 -9.83 -14.49 -23.58
CA GLU A 424 -10.01 -15.78 -24.25
C GLU A 424 -9.09 -16.86 -23.64
N ILE A 425 -7.83 -16.51 -23.35
CA ILE A 425 -6.87 -17.43 -22.72
C ILE A 425 -7.30 -17.76 -21.29
N CYS A 426 -7.72 -16.77 -20.50
CA CYS A 426 -8.27 -17.00 -19.15
C CYS A 426 -9.49 -17.92 -19.20
N ALA A 427 -10.44 -17.66 -20.09
CA ALA A 427 -11.64 -18.48 -20.27
C ALA A 427 -11.29 -19.92 -20.67
N THR A 428 -10.35 -20.08 -21.60
CA THR A 428 -9.86 -21.39 -22.03
C THR A 428 -9.23 -22.18 -20.88
N GLN A 429 -8.45 -21.52 -20.03
CA GLN A 429 -7.87 -22.13 -18.83
C GLN A 429 -8.94 -22.57 -17.82
N LEU A 430 -9.90 -21.70 -17.52
CA LEU A 430 -11.00 -22.03 -16.61
C LEU A 430 -11.80 -23.23 -17.12
N ILE A 431 -12.20 -23.21 -18.39
CA ILE A 431 -12.91 -24.32 -19.03
C ILE A 431 -12.10 -25.61 -18.95
N HIS A 432 -10.80 -25.55 -19.26
CA HIS A 432 -9.93 -26.71 -19.21
C HIS A 432 -9.92 -27.31 -17.80
N ARG A 433 -9.77 -26.47 -16.77
CA ARG A 433 -9.70 -26.92 -15.39
C ARG A 433 -11.02 -27.50 -14.89
N LEU A 434 -12.14 -26.84 -15.18
CA LEU A 434 -13.47 -27.34 -14.85
C LEU A 434 -13.74 -28.68 -15.54
N ALA A 435 -13.40 -28.82 -16.82
CA ALA A 435 -13.55 -30.08 -17.55
C ALA A 435 -12.72 -31.21 -16.93
N LEU A 436 -11.50 -30.93 -16.45
CA LEU A 436 -10.69 -31.90 -15.71
C LEU A 436 -11.33 -32.31 -14.38
N ILE A 437 -11.83 -31.35 -13.60
CA ILE A 437 -12.56 -31.61 -12.34
C ILE A 437 -13.76 -32.52 -12.63
N GLY A 438 -14.57 -32.17 -13.63
CA GLY A 438 -15.76 -32.95 -13.95
C GLY A 438 -15.46 -34.35 -14.47
N ALA A 439 -14.42 -34.51 -15.30
CA ALA A 439 -14.00 -35.82 -15.77
C ALA A 439 -13.52 -36.71 -14.61
N ARG A 440 -12.69 -36.17 -13.70
CA ARG A 440 -12.20 -36.91 -12.52
C ARG A 440 -13.34 -37.30 -11.59
N THR A 441 -14.24 -36.38 -11.28
CA THR A 441 -15.39 -36.62 -10.40
C THR A 441 -16.35 -37.66 -11.00
N SER A 442 -16.61 -37.58 -12.31
CA SER A 442 -17.45 -38.56 -13.02
C SER A 442 -16.83 -39.97 -13.06
N MET A 443 -15.49 -40.06 -13.04
CA MET A 443 -14.77 -41.33 -12.99
C MET A 443 -14.73 -41.92 -11.58
N ALA A 444 -14.57 -41.08 -10.56
CA ALA A 444 -14.53 -41.51 -9.16
C ALA A 444 -15.85 -42.16 -8.72
N SER A 445 -16.98 -41.74 -9.28
CA SER A 445 -18.28 -42.38 -9.07
C SER A 445 -18.46 -43.72 -9.81
N LYS A 446 -17.51 -44.14 -10.66
CA LYS A 446 -17.57 -45.36 -11.49
C LYS A 446 -16.47 -46.37 -11.13
N THR A 447 -16.10 -46.46 -9.85
CA THR A 447 -15.11 -47.45 -9.36
C THR A 447 -15.66 -48.88 -9.36
N GLY A 448 -15.85 -49.45 -10.55
CA GLY A 448 -15.84 -50.89 -10.78
C GLY A 448 -14.44 -51.33 -11.24
N PHE A 449 -13.93 -52.44 -10.71
CA PHE A 449 -12.55 -52.93 -10.91
C PHE A 449 -12.18 -53.21 -12.38
N PHE A 450 -13.17 -53.35 -13.28
CA PHE A 450 -12.99 -53.75 -14.68
C PHE A 450 -13.29 -52.67 -15.73
N ASP A 451 -13.74 -51.47 -15.34
CA ASP A 451 -14.28 -50.46 -16.29
C ASP A 451 -13.33 -49.31 -16.66
N ARG A 452 -12.02 -49.44 -16.36
CA ARG A 452 -11.02 -48.41 -16.72
C ARG A 452 -10.53 -48.57 -18.15
N ALA A 453 -11.40 -48.32 -19.13
CA ALA A 453 -10.95 -48.09 -20.50
C ALA A 453 -10.29 -46.70 -20.61
N GLU A 454 -9.00 -46.65 -21.00
CA GLU A 454 -8.21 -45.41 -21.13
C GLU A 454 -8.84 -44.34 -22.05
N GLY A 455 -9.80 -44.73 -22.92
CA GLY A 455 -10.55 -43.82 -23.78
C GLY A 455 -11.73 -43.09 -23.12
N HIS A 456 -12.30 -43.61 -22.03
CA HIS A 456 -13.53 -43.07 -21.43
C HIS A 456 -13.30 -41.73 -20.72
N ALA A 457 -12.15 -41.56 -20.06
CA ALA A 457 -11.78 -40.29 -19.42
C ALA A 457 -11.66 -39.14 -20.43
N SER A 458 -11.06 -39.43 -21.59
CA SER A 458 -10.87 -38.46 -22.68
C SER A 458 -12.19 -38.04 -23.31
N SER A 459 -13.13 -38.97 -23.50
CA SER A 459 -14.45 -38.67 -24.07
C SER A 459 -15.30 -37.83 -23.11
N VAL A 460 -15.30 -38.16 -21.81
CA VAL A 460 -16.00 -37.38 -20.77
C VAL A 460 -15.44 -35.97 -20.69
N TYR A 461 -14.11 -35.83 -20.64
CA TYR A 461 -13.44 -34.53 -20.65
C TYR A 461 -13.84 -33.68 -21.86
N LYS A 462 -13.75 -34.23 -23.10
CA LYS A 462 -14.11 -33.52 -24.32
C LYS A 462 -15.58 -33.07 -24.30
N THR A 463 -16.47 -33.92 -23.79
CA THR A 463 -17.91 -33.63 -23.70
C THR A 463 -18.18 -32.48 -22.73
N ILE A 464 -17.60 -32.52 -21.53
CA ILE A 464 -17.76 -31.46 -20.53
C ILE A 464 -17.14 -30.15 -21.05
N LYS A 465 -15.94 -30.21 -21.64
CA LYS A 465 -15.28 -29.06 -22.25
C LYS A 465 -16.17 -28.38 -23.28
N GLY A 466 -16.76 -29.13 -24.20
CA GLY A 466 -17.64 -28.58 -25.24
C GLY A 466 -18.92 -27.94 -24.68
N LYS A 467 -19.47 -28.49 -23.58
CA LYS A 467 -20.63 -27.88 -22.89
C LYS A 467 -20.26 -26.55 -22.23
N LEU A 468 -19.13 -26.51 -21.52
CA LEU A 468 -18.62 -25.29 -20.89
C LEU A 468 -18.32 -24.19 -21.94
N GLN A 469 -17.70 -24.56 -23.07
CA GLN A 469 -17.43 -23.62 -24.17
C GLN A 469 -18.71 -23.00 -24.74
N LYS A 470 -19.77 -23.80 -24.92
CA LYS A 470 -21.07 -23.30 -25.40
C LYS A 470 -21.72 -22.36 -24.39
N ALA A 471 -21.61 -22.65 -23.09
CA ALA A 471 -22.23 -21.85 -22.05
C ALA A 471 -21.68 -20.42 -21.96
N ILE A 472 -20.40 -20.23 -22.29
CA ILE A 472 -19.75 -18.92 -22.26
C ILE A 472 -19.63 -18.26 -23.64
N ALA A 473 -20.19 -18.85 -24.69
CA ALA A 473 -20.16 -18.25 -26.03
C ALA A 473 -20.80 -16.85 -25.97
N GLY A 474 -20.07 -15.83 -26.39
CA GLY A 474 -20.50 -14.42 -26.32
C GLY A 474 -20.16 -13.67 -25.02
N HIS A 475 -19.62 -14.35 -23.99
CA HIS A 475 -19.22 -13.72 -22.73
C HIS A 475 -17.71 -13.42 -22.64
N THR A 476 -16.96 -13.60 -23.73
CA THR A 476 -15.49 -13.49 -23.75
C THR A 476 -14.95 -12.05 -23.66
N HIS A 477 -15.83 -11.05 -23.62
CA HIS A 477 -15.44 -9.64 -23.55
C HIS A 477 -14.98 -9.22 -22.15
N SER A 478 -15.40 -9.94 -21.11
CA SER A 478 -15.06 -9.67 -19.71
C SER A 478 -14.87 -11.00 -18.98
N LEU A 479 -13.77 -11.14 -18.24
CA LEU A 479 -13.51 -12.35 -17.48
C LEU A 479 -14.53 -12.55 -16.33
N MET A 480 -15.09 -11.46 -15.79
CA MET A 480 -16.15 -11.55 -14.79
C MET A 480 -17.44 -12.12 -15.37
N ASP A 481 -17.75 -11.77 -16.62
CA ASP A 481 -18.92 -12.28 -17.33
C ASP A 481 -18.75 -13.76 -17.65
N VAL A 482 -17.53 -14.19 -18.01
CA VAL A 482 -17.18 -15.62 -18.15
C VAL A 482 -17.40 -16.36 -16.83
N LEU A 483 -16.90 -15.81 -15.71
CA LEU A 483 -17.04 -16.43 -14.40
C LEU A 483 -18.51 -16.53 -13.97
N GLU A 484 -19.30 -15.48 -14.20
CA GLU A 484 -20.73 -15.44 -13.92
C GLU A 484 -21.51 -16.42 -14.78
N GLY A 485 -21.27 -16.44 -16.10
CA GLY A 485 -21.90 -17.38 -17.01
C GLY A 485 -21.61 -18.84 -16.65
N LEU A 486 -20.38 -19.15 -16.21
CA LEU A 486 -20.01 -20.49 -15.72
C LEU A 486 -20.73 -20.84 -14.41
N GLN A 487 -20.79 -19.91 -13.45
CA GLN A 487 -21.45 -20.15 -12.16
C GLN A 487 -22.96 -20.33 -12.32
N THR A 488 -23.62 -19.42 -13.04
CA THR A 488 -25.06 -19.50 -13.35
C THR A 488 -25.37 -20.77 -14.14
N GLY A 489 -24.55 -21.10 -15.15
CA GLY A 489 -24.79 -22.28 -15.96
C GLY A 489 -24.66 -23.61 -15.19
N LEU A 490 -23.78 -23.66 -14.20
CA LEU A 490 -23.59 -24.80 -13.31
C LEU A 490 -24.66 -24.87 -12.21
N GLY A 491 -25.05 -23.72 -11.64
CA GLY A 491 -26.06 -23.60 -10.59
C GLY A 491 -27.48 -23.90 -11.07
N ASP A 492 -27.85 -23.37 -12.23
CA ASP A 492 -29.17 -23.56 -12.84
C ASP A 492 -29.27 -24.88 -13.63
N HIS A 493 -28.19 -25.68 -13.63
CA HIS A 493 -28.07 -26.93 -14.37
C HIS A 493 -28.28 -26.81 -15.89
N THR A 494 -28.11 -25.61 -16.46
CA THR A 494 -28.15 -25.41 -17.92
C THR A 494 -26.94 -26.03 -18.62
N ILE A 495 -25.84 -26.25 -17.88
CA ILE A 495 -24.74 -27.12 -18.27
C ILE A 495 -25.07 -28.53 -17.80
N PRO A 496 -25.44 -29.47 -18.70
CA PRO A 496 -25.94 -30.78 -18.29
C PRO A 496 -24.79 -31.69 -17.83
N VAL A 497 -24.47 -31.60 -16.54
CA VAL A 497 -23.56 -32.48 -15.78
C VAL A 497 -24.31 -33.02 -14.55
N SER A 498 -23.80 -34.06 -13.90
CA SER A 498 -24.41 -34.54 -12.65
C SER A 498 -24.29 -33.49 -11.54
N HIS A 499 -25.24 -33.46 -10.62
CA HIS A 499 -25.25 -32.52 -9.49
C HIS A 499 -23.91 -32.54 -8.73
N HIS A 500 -23.39 -33.73 -8.42
CA HIS A 500 -22.11 -33.89 -7.73
C HIS A 500 -20.91 -33.32 -8.51
N VAL A 501 -20.91 -33.42 -9.84
CA VAL A 501 -19.87 -32.80 -10.69
C VAL A 501 -20.02 -31.27 -10.66
N SER A 502 -21.25 -30.77 -10.76
CA SER A 502 -21.53 -29.34 -10.69
C SER A 502 -21.08 -28.74 -9.37
N ASP A 503 -21.40 -29.37 -8.24
CA ASP A 503 -20.99 -28.91 -6.90
C ASP A 503 -19.47 -28.79 -6.77
N LYS A 504 -18.73 -29.78 -7.30
CA LYS A 504 -17.25 -29.74 -7.28
C LYS A 504 -16.70 -28.63 -8.16
N MET A 505 -17.30 -28.38 -9.32
CA MET A 505 -16.92 -27.26 -10.18
C MET A 505 -17.24 -25.91 -9.52
N LEU A 506 -18.43 -25.76 -8.94
CA LEU A 506 -18.84 -24.54 -8.22
C LEU A 506 -17.93 -24.28 -7.02
N SER A 507 -17.58 -25.31 -6.25
CA SER A 507 -16.64 -25.18 -5.12
C SER A 507 -15.25 -24.68 -5.54
N TYR A 508 -14.83 -24.95 -6.78
CA TYR A 508 -13.58 -24.44 -7.33
C TYR A 508 -13.70 -22.96 -7.74
N LEU A 509 -14.85 -22.53 -8.26
CA LEU A 509 -15.08 -21.14 -8.70
C LEU A 509 -15.43 -20.19 -7.55
N GLN A 510 -16.04 -20.69 -6.47
CA GLN A 510 -16.54 -19.88 -5.36
C GLN A 510 -15.46 -18.96 -4.73
N PRO A 511 -14.23 -19.44 -4.44
CA PRO A 511 -13.20 -18.60 -3.84
C PRO A 511 -12.72 -17.45 -4.74
N MET A 512 -12.97 -17.53 -6.05
CA MET A 512 -12.59 -16.48 -7.01
C MET A 512 -13.46 -15.22 -6.88
N ARG A 513 -14.67 -15.31 -6.29
CA ARG A 513 -15.56 -14.15 -6.03
C ARG A 513 -15.48 -13.63 -4.60
N SER A 514 -15.35 -14.51 -3.61
CA SER A 514 -15.18 -14.10 -2.23
C SER A 514 -13.78 -13.49 -2.08
N GLY A 515 -13.72 -12.23 -1.66
CA GLY A 515 -12.43 -11.56 -1.52
C GLY A 515 -11.41 -12.31 -0.69
N PHE A 516 -10.14 -11.97 -0.89
CA PHE A 516 -9.01 -12.69 -0.32
C PHE A 516 -9.08 -12.72 1.21
N LEU A 517 -9.59 -13.82 1.77
CA LEU A 517 -9.13 -14.30 3.07
C LEU A 517 -7.90 -15.16 2.76
N PRO A 518 -6.73 -14.91 3.38
CA PRO A 518 -5.58 -15.79 3.21
C PRO A 518 -6.03 -17.20 3.60
N ALA A 519 -6.22 -18.07 2.61
CA ALA A 519 -6.69 -19.42 2.86
C ALA A 519 -5.67 -20.12 3.78
N PRO A 520 -6.12 -20.82 4.84
CA PRO A 520 -5.26 -21.78 5.50
C PRO A 520 -4.88 -22.83 4.45
N HIS A 521 -3.58 -23.01 4.26
CA HIS A 521 -2.90 -24.02 3.46
C HIS A 521 -3.81 -25.04 2.76
N LEU A 522 -3.84 -25.01 1.42
CA LEU A 522 -4.12 -26.23 0.65
C LEU A 522 -3.14 -27.29 1.14
N GLU A 523 -3.67 -28.33 1.79
CA GLU A 523 -2.92 -29.45 2.35
C GLU A 523 -1.89 -29.96 1.34
N VAL A 524 -0.62 -29.71 1.64
CA VAL A 524 0.49 -30.45 1.06
C VAL A 524 0.39 -31.86 1.67
N PRO A 525 0.31 -32.94 0.87
CA PRO A 525 0.31 -34.29 1.43
C PRO A 525 1.58 -34.49 2.27
N PRO A 526 1.49 -35.20 3.41
CA PRO A 526 2.62 -35.35 4.31
C PRO A 526 3.80 -35.99 3.58
N SER A 527 4.97 -35.36 3.69
CA SER A 527 6.26 -35.94 3.33
C SER A 527 6.42 -37.29 4.04
N PRO A 528 6.98 -38.32 3.38
CA PRO A 528 7.25 -39.59 4.04
C PRO A 528 8.22 -39.37 5.22
N PRO A 529 8.08 -40.15 6.30
CA PRO A 529 8.92 -40.01 7.48
C PRO A 529 10.39 -40.21 7.11
N VAL A 530 11.21 -39.22 7.46
CA VAL A 530 12.67 -39.30 7.39
C VAL A 530 13.12 -40.45 8.28
N GLY A 531 13.74 -41.45 7.66
CA GLY A 531 14.29 -42.61 8.35
C GLY A 531 15.29 -42.20 9.41
N LEU A 532 15.10 -42.75 10.61
CA LEU A 532 16.07 -42.73 11.70
C LEU A 532 17.40 -43.30 11.19
N ALA A 533 18.48 -42.53 11.32
CA ALA A 533 19.83 -43.03 11.15
C ALA A 533 20.10 -44.10 12.23
N PRO A 534 20.81 -45.21 11.89
CA PRO A 534 21.16 -46.22 12.86
C PRO A 534 22.19 -45.68 13.87
N ALA A 535 22.03 -46.11 15.11
CA ALA A 535 22.90 -45.79 16.25
C ALA A 535 24.31 -46.40 16.13
#